data_AF-A0A1G2WF34-F1
#
_entry.id   AF-A0A1G2WF34-F1
#
_cell.length_a   1.000
_cell.length_b   1.000
_cell.length_c   1.000
_cell.angle_alpha   90.00
_cell.angle_beta   90.00
_cell.angle_gamma   90.00
#
_symmetry.space_group_name_H-M   'P 1'
#
loop_
_entity.id
_entity.type
_entity.pdbx_description
1 polymer ?
#
loop_
_entity_poly.entity_id
_entity_poly.type
_entity_poly.pdbx_seq_one_letter_code
_entity_poly.pdbx_strand_id
1 'polypeptide(L)'
;MYQLASLFFCLFLLLSSSRPATAEIMNDPHRIFRDHYQAVGGLERLKQIRTTSSEGRVRYDGLEGTFKSWSETPLRYRLEENYGIVNEVEGDDGLIRWRRDTNGQVENIRDEQTLKRRRIAALLEQFAHLDPDSPIFDLAFEGHAEVDGQDCYVVRMSNTINNDVTRYFFRVQDLRVIKTIDRQPDIEILTRYDDYRPVDGCAIPFHQESHILPRNKKKEVFLTHYRIDPPVDRSLFAIPPPATGAIRFPAGDRAENIPFRFIENLIYLPVTIGDDTRLWVLDSGASMSVIDADYAASLGLSVQGSIGGFGFGDLFQLAFVRLSPYRVGAMDMPAQTIHAFKGLSAASYEPVRAGILGFDFLSHFVTRIDYARQTVSFYRPEGFAYNGPGVVLDAPLKYRTFSVPVRIDDFPTARFSLDLGSHRSSFHHPYAQRHNLLGRQGVETVSRGMAGFSFERIVPFTTLTLGGYTLDRPLLTVPPEAGPGSTSVGELAGILGNSLLRHFVLYLDYPKQQVIVEKGANFDRRFAEDKSGMLVGLAESGQPMVSFVAIGTPAAEAGFIAGDRIEAVDGRDAADYGGVVPIRKLLREKAGTRYRFTVRRQEQLLTVPIELRDLF
;
A
#
# COMPACT_ATOMS: atom_id res chain seq x y z
N MET A 1 11.40 -4.86 8.59
CA MET A 1 11.28 -5.84 9.69
C MET A 1 12.53 -6.72 9.67
N TYR A 2 13.66 -6.14 10.07
CA TYR A 2 14.96 -6.82 10.15
C TYR A 2 15.69 -6.49 11.47
N GLN A 3 14.96 -5.88 12.42
CA GLN A 3 15.48 -5.40 13.70
C GLN A 3 15.38 -6.52 14.76
N LEU A 4 16.31 -7.48 14.77
CA LEU A 4 16.80 -8.23 15.96
C LEU A 4 17.77 -9.39 15.58
N ALA A 5 19.02 -9.08 15.21
CA ALA A 5 20.14 -10.04 15.23
C ALA A 5 21.50 -9.32 15.08
N SER A 6 22.38 -9.33 16.12
CA SER A 6 23.88 -9.13 16.12
C SER A 6 24.46 -8.66 17.49
N LEU A 7 24.82 -9.54 18.47
CA LEU A 7 25.26 -9.19 19.87
C LEU A 7 26.40 -10.07 20.56
N PHE A 8 27.67 -9.59 20.67
CA PHE A 8 29.02 -10.28 20.61
C PHE A 8 29.54 -10.70 22.05
N PHE A 9 30.70 -10.42 22.72
CA PHE A 9 32.00 -9.69 22.59
C PHE A 9 33.08 -10.26 23.61
N CYS A 10 34.38 -10.36 23.22
CA CYS A 10 35.73 -10.45 23.93
C CYS A 10 35.96 -11.15 25.32
N LEU A 11 37.19 -11.38 25.88
CA LEU A 11 38.56 -10.80 25.77
C LEU A 11 39.69 -11.75 26.32
N PHE A 12 40.98 -11.60 25.92
CA PHE A 12 42.14 -11.50 26.86
C PHE A 12 43.40 -10.84 26.22
N LEU A 13 44.36 -10.38 27.04
CA LEU A 13 45.56 -9.61 26.65
C LEU A 13 46.85 -10.44 26.43
N LEU A 14 47.80 -9.90 25.67
CA LEU A 14 49.25 -9.97 25.96
C LEU A 14 50.03 -8.80 25.30
N LEU A 15 51.21 -8.46 25.85
CA LEU A 15 52.07 -7.36 25.42
C LEU A 15 53.31 -7.86 24.66
N SER A 16 53.55 -7.34 23.46
CA SER A 16 54.89 -7.34 22.80
C SER A 16 54.95 -6.27 21.72
N SER A 17 56.09 -5.62 21.54
CA SER A 17 56.28 -4.52 20.59
C SER A 17 57.02 -4.97 19.31
N SER A 18 56.52 -4.57 18.13
CA SER A 18 57.29 -3.85 17.10
C SER A 18 56.56 -3.76 15.75
N ARG A 19 56.81 -2.64 15.05
CA ARG A 19 56.42 -2.28 13.66
C ARG A 19 54.91 -2.15 13.37
N PRO A 20 54.51 -1.19 12.50
CA PRO A 20 53.18 -1.21 11.92
C PRO A 20 53.11 -2.37 10.91
N ALA A 21 52.28 -3.37 11.20
CA ALA A 21 51.78 -4.23 10.14
C ALA A 21 50.91 -3.36 9.21
N THR A 22 51.15 -3.41 7.91
CA THR A 22 50.13 -3.03 6.93
C THR A 22 48.92 -3.92 7.20
N ALA A 23 47.80 -3.32 7.61
CA ALA A 23 46.59 -4.08 7.87
C ALA A 23 46.21 -4.88 6.63
N GLU A 24 46.14 -6.20 6.77
CA GLU A 24 45.73 -7.10 5.70
C GLU A 24 44.31 -6.72 5.29
N ILE A 25 44.12 -6.32 4.02
CA ILE A 25 42.84 -5.82 3.53
C ILE A 25 41.85 -6.98 3.52
N MET A 26 41.00 -7.03 4.55
CA MET A 26 40.04 -8.11 4.73
C MET A 26 38.93 -8.00 3.69
N ASN A 27 38.96 -8.91 2.72
CA ASN A 27 38.07 -8.94 1.56
C ASN A 27 37.24 -10.24 1.44
N ASP A 28 37.48 -11.26 2.29
CA ASP A 28 36.59 -12.42 2.44
C ASP A 28 35.33 -11.98 3.22
N PRO A 29 34.13 -11.95 2.61
CA PRO A 29 32.91 -11.52 3.27
C PRO A 29 32.44 -12.49 4.37
N HIS A 30 32.75 -13.78 4.28
CA HIS A 30 32.46 -14.73 5.36
C HIS A 30 33.41 -14.54 6.54
N ARG A 31 34.67 -14.15 6.31
CA ARG A 31 35.57 -13.68 7.39
C ARG A 31 35.08 -12.36 7.97
N ILE A 32 34.66 -11.38 7.15
CA ILE A 32 34.07 -10.14 7.67
C ILE A 32 32.87 -10.44 8.58
N PHE A 33 31.99 -11.39 8.21
CA PHE A 33 30.87 -11.80 9.06
C PHE A 33 31.28 -12.60 10.31
N ARG A 34 32.27 -13.51 10.23
CA ARG A 34 32.80 -14.25 11.41
C ARG A 34 33.60 -13.37 12.36
N ASP A 35 34.32 -12.39 11.83
CA ASP A 35 35.04 -11.38 12.59
C ASP A 35 34.08 -10.25 13.03
N HIS A 36 32.90 -10.10 12.40
CA HIS A 36 31.66 -9.53 12.97
C HIS A 36 31.01 -10.47 14.02
N TYR A 37 31.62 -11.62 14.32
CA TYR A 37 31.24 -12.53 15.39
C TYR A 37 32.38 -12.98 16.42
N GLN A 38 33.45 -12.18 16.72
CA GLN A 38 34.17 -11.98 18.05
C GLN A 38 34.09 -10.66 19.03
N ALA A 39 34.04 -9.34 18.65
CA ALA A 39 33.61 -8.10 19.43
C ALA A 39 32.49 -7.09 18.88
N VAL A 40 31.27 -6.90 19.49
CA VAL A 40 29.94 -6.38 18.92
C VAL A 40 28.54 -7.20 19.15
N GLY A 41 27.73 -8.09 18.39
CA GLY A 41 27.74 -9.34 17.44
C GLY A 41 27.90 -10.86 17.91
N GLY A 42 29.02 -11.59 17.74
CA GLY A 42 29.68 -12.69 18.54
C GLY A 42 29.15 -14.12 18.78
N LEU A 43 29.82 -15.13 18.20
CA LEU A 43 29.15 -16.31 17.66
C LEU A 43 28.56 -17.35 18.64
N GLU A 44 29.36 -18.05 19.46
CA GLU A 44 28.82 -19.15 20.28
C GLU A 44 27.92 -18.67 21.42
N ARG A 45 28.12 -17.43 21.90
CA ARG A 45 27.14 -16.76 22.78
C ARG A 45 25.88 -16.40 22.00
N LEU A 46 25.99 -15.77 20.81
CA LEU A 46 24.82 -15.41 20.00
C LEU A 46 23.93 -16.62 19.68
N LYS A 47 24.53 -17.74 19.29
CA LYS A 47 23.85 -19.01 19.02
C LYS A 47 23.12 -19.59 20.25
N GLN A 48 23.51 -19.19 21.46
CA GLN A 48 22.90 -19.64 22.72
C GLN A 48 21.76 -18.73 23.19
N ILE A 49 21.72 -17.45 22.78
CA ILE A 49 20.59 -16.56 23.08
C ILE A 49 19.29 -17.16 22.56
N ARG A 50 18.27 -17.23 23.41
CA ARG A 50 16.93 -17.73 23.11
C ARG A 50 15.86 -16.67 23.23
N THR A 51 15.95 -15.77 24.20
CA THR A 51 14.97 -14.68 24.35
C THR A 51 15.64 -13.32 24.44
N THR A 52 14.90 -12.28 24.01
CA THR A 52 15.27 -10.89 24.28
C THR A 52 14.04 -10.11 24.72
N SER A 53 14.25 -9.02 25.47
CA SER A 53 13.21 -8.03 25.72
C SER A 53 13.81 -6.63 25.67
N SER A 54 13.11 -5.69 25.03
CA SER A 54 13.56 -4.32 24.91
C SER A 54 12.42 -3.32 25.05
N GLU A 55 12.71 -2.11 25.53
CA GLU A 55 11.76 -1.01 25.58
C GLU A 55 12.47 0.35 25.47
N GLY A 56 11.73 1.36 25.01
CA GLY A 56 12.29 2.69 24.81
C GLY A 56 11.33 3.68 24.16
N ARG A 57 11.88 4.76 23.61
CA ARG A 57 11.15 5.74 22.79
C ARG A 57 11.27 5.41 21.31
N VAL A 58 10.23 5.76 20.57
CA VAL A 58 10.18 5.62 19.10
C VAL A 58 9.63 6.91 18.50
N ARG A 59 10.13 7.29 17.33
CA ARG A 59 9.53 8.33 16.48
C ARG A 59 9.26 7.78 15.10
N TYR A 60 8.17 8.21 14.48
CA TYR A 60 7.78 7.81 13.14
C TYR A 60 7.08 8.97 12.42
N ASP A 61 7.72 9.50 11.36
CA ASP A 61 7.40 10.81 10.78
C ASP A 61 7.21 11.90 11.87
N GLY A 62 6.00 12.46 12.01
CA GLY A 62 5.64 13.47 13.01
C GLY A 62 5.02 12.91 14.30
N LEU A 63 5.14 11.61 14.56
CA LEU A 63 4.71 10.96 15.80
C LEU A 63 5.93 10.67 16.71
N GLU A 64 5.82 10.96 18.00
CA GLU A 64 6.73 10.47 19.05
C GLU A 64 5.93 9.62 20.05
N GLY A 65 6.54 8.56 20.56
CA GLY A 65 5.87 7.55 21.36
C GLY A 65 6.83 6.62 22.09
N THR A 66 6.30 5.52 22.62
CA THR A 66 7.07 4.45 23.26
C THR A 66 6.85 3.12 22.57
N PHE A 67 7.81 2.22 22.73
CA PHE A 67 7.68 0.85 22.26
C PHE A 67 8.14 -0.16 23.31
N LYS A 68 7.62 -1.38 23.19
CA LYS A 68 8.12 -2.58 23.88
C LYS A 68 8.22 -3.72 22.88
N SER A 69 9.29 -4.50 22.96
CA SER A 69 9.43 -5.74 22.19
C SER A 69 9.94 -6.90 23.02
N TRP A 70 9.58 -8.09 22.57
CA TRP A 70 10.03 -9.36 23.10
C TRP A 70 10.28 -10.31 21.93
N SER A 71 11.25 -11.22 22.05
CA SER A 71 11.44 -12.30 21.08
C SER A 71 11.76 -13.63 21.75
N GLU A 72 11.46 -14.73 21.05
CA GLU A 72 11.97 -16.07 21.32
C GLU A 72 12.37 -16.75 20.00
N THR A 73 13.64 -17.15 19.89
CA THR A 73 14.15 -17.88 18.72
C THR A 73 13.63 -19.33 18.69
N PRO A 74 13.13 -19.85 17.55
CA PRO A 74 13.02 -19.21 16.25
C PRO A 74 11.70 -18.46 16.01
N LEU A 75 11.77 -17.41 15.20
CA LEU A 75 10.68 -16.60 14.64
C LEU A 75 9.71 -15.90 15.59
N ARG A 76 9.65 -16.20 16.90
CA ARG A 76 8.65 -15.56 17.75
C ARG A 76 9.06 -14.14 18.10
N TYR A 77 8.14 -13.21 17.91
CA TYR A 77 8.30 -11.86 18.44
C TYR A 77 6.95 -11.21 18.74
N ARG A 78 7.01 -10.16 19.55
CA ARG A 78 5.94 -9.17 19.75
C ARG A 78 6.59 -7.80 19.77
N LEU A 79 5.97 -6.84 19.08
CA LEU A 79 6.26 -5.42 19.13
C LEU A 79 4.95 -4.67 19.43
N GLU A 80 4.97 -3.84 20.45
CA GLU A 80 3.91 -2.89 20.79
C GLU A 80 4.45 -1.48 20.59
N GLU A 81 3.81 -0.65 19.76
CA GLU A 81 4.15 0.77 19.58
C GLU A 81 2.95 1.65 19.94
N ASN A 82 3.19 2.65 20.79
CA ASN A 82 2.17 3.56 21.32
C ASN A 82 2.57 5.01 21.02
N TYR A 83 1.79 5.66 20.16
CA TYR A 83 1.91 7.06 19.76
C TYR A 83 0.69 7.88 20.26
N GLY A 84 0.11 7.50 21.40
CA GLY A 84 -1.09 8.13 21.97
C GLY A 84 -2.36 7.80 21.20
N ILE A 85 -2.71 8.63 20.21
CA ILE A 85 -3.94 8.47 19.40
C ILE A 85 -3.88 7.22 18.50
N VAL A 86 -2.67 6.78 18.13
CA VAL A 86 -2.42 5.57 17.33
C VAL A 86 -1.61 4.57 18.13
N ASN A 87 -2.04 3.32 18.08
CA ASN A 87 -1.33 2.19 18.67
C ASN A 87 -1.30 1.04 17.66
N GLU A 88 -0.17 0.36 17.50
CA GLU A 88 -0.07 -0.85 16.68
C GLU A 88 0.63 -1.95 17.46
N VAL A 89 0.15 -3.18 17.31
CA VAL A 89 0.80 -4.37 17.84
C VAL A 89 1.04 -5.34 16.68
N GLU A 90 2.25 -5.83 16.52
CA GLU A 90 2.52 -6.94 15.61
C GLU A 90 3.43 -7.98 16.22
N GLY A 91 3.46 -9.17 15.63
CA GLY A 91 4.21 -10.29 16.16
C GLY A 91 4.16 -11.51 15.25
N ASP A 92 4.69 -12.60 15.78
CA ASP A 92 4.71 -13.90 15.13
C ASP A 92 4.74 -14.97 16.23
N ASP A 93 3.90 -16.00 16.12
CA ASP A 93 3.82 -17.09 17.10
C ASP A 93 4.77 -18.27 16.77
N GLY A 94 5.56 -18.12 15.70
CA GLY A 94 6.42 -19.13 15.09
C GLY A 94 5.75 -19.87 13.93
N LEU A 95 4.42 -19.81 13.81
CA LEU A 95 3.63 -20.43 12.73
C LEU A 95 3.08 -19.39 11.75
N ILE A 96 2.57 -18.26 12.25
CA ILE A 96 1.95 -17.17 11.50
C ILE A 96 2.41 -15.81 12.06
N ARG A 97 2.86 -14.91 11.17
CA ARG A 97 3.02 -13.49 11.49
C ARG A 97 1.65 -12.83 11.56
N TRP A 98 1.40 -12.01 12.58
CA TRP A 98 0.12 -11.36 12.84
C TRP A 98 0.29 -9.88 13.19
N ARG A 99 -0.81 -9.13 13.08
CA ARG A 99 -0.91 -7.71 13.42
C ARG A 99 -2.26 -7.42 14.05
N ARG A 100 -2.32 -6.49 14.99
CA ARG A 100 -3.54 -5.87 15.51
C ARG A 100 -3.43 -4.35 15.38
N ASP A 101 -4.40 -3.75 14.71
CA ASP A 101 -4.39 -2.33 14.38
C ASP A 101 -4.93 -1.43 15.51
N THR A 102 -4.91 -0.12 15.28
CA THR A 102 -5.34 0.89 16.26
C THR A 102 -6.85 0.93 16.53
N ASN A 103 -7.66 0.21 15.74
CA ASN A 103 -9.09 -0.01 15.96
C ASN A 103 -9.38 -1.40 16.55
N GLY A 104 -8.32 -2.16 16.86
CA GLY A 104 -8.39 -3.47 17.50
C GLY A 104 -8.60 -4.65 16.55
N GLN A 105 -8.66 -4.43 15.24
CA GLN A 105 -8.83 -5.51 14.26
C GLN A 105 -7.54 -6.31 14.12
N VAL A 106 -7.67 -7.64 13.98
CA VAL A 106 -6.54 -8.57 13.82
C VAL A 106 -6.42 -9.03 12.36
N GLU A 107 -5.18 -9.08 11.88
CA GLU A 107 -4.76 -9.43 10.52
C GLU A 107 -3.65 -10.49 10.56
N ASN A 108 -3.84 -11.63 9.89
CA ASN A 108 -2.80 -12.65 9.72
C ASN A 108 -2.03 -12.36 8.42
N ILE A 109 -0.70 -12.20 8.49
CA ILE A 109 0.10 -11.77 7.35
C ILE A 109 0.70 -13.00 6.65
N ARG A 110 -0.03 -13.52 5.65
CA ARG A 110 0.26 -14.78 4.95
C ARG A 110 0.51 -14.64 3.44
N ASP A 111 0.88 -13.45 2.96
CA ASP A 111 1.28 -13.28 1.56
C ASP A 111 2.57 -14.05 1.25
N GLU A 112 2.70 -14.50 0.00
CA GLU A 112 3.80 -15.37 -0.48
C GLU A 112 5.20 -14.82 -0.12
N GLN A 113 5.37 -13.51 -0.19
CA GLN A 113 6.67 -12.86 0.02
C GLN A 113 6.95 -12.63 1.51
N THR A 114 5.91 -12.43 2.35
CA THR A 114 6.07 -12.56 3.81
C THR A 114 6.45 -14.00 4.19
N LEU A 115 5.81 -15.03 3.61
CA LEU A 115 6.17 -16.43 3.90
C LEU A 115 7.62 -16.74 3.50
N LYS A 116 8.08 -16.24 2.34
CA LYS A 116 9.49 -16.30 1.91
C LYS A 116 10.43 -15.59 2.91
N ARG A 117 10.09 -14.37 3.35
CA ARG A 117 10.86 -13.61 4.35
C ARG A 117 10.94 -14.31 5.70
N ARG A 118 9.87 -14.95 6.17
CA ARG A 118 9.88 -15.78 7.39
C ARG A 118 10.83 -16.97 7.26
N ARG A 119 10.86 -17.64 6.10
CA ARG A 119 11.86 -18.71 5.84
C ARG A 119 13.29 -18.18 5.85
N ILE A 120 13.55 -17.00 5.28
CA ILE A 120 14.88 -16.36 5.31
C ILE A 120 15.27 -16.00 6.75
N ALA A 121 14.39 -15.36 7.51
CA ALA A 121 14.63 -14.99 8.90
C ALA A 121 15.00 -16.20 9.78
N ALA A 122 14.25 -17.31 9.68
CA ALA A 122 14.53 -18.53 10.43
C ALA A 122 15.91 -19.13 10.12
N LEU A 123 16.45 -18.91 8.91
CA LEU A 123 17.79 -19.36 8.51
C LEU A 123 18.89 -18.39 8.94
N LEU A 124 18.60 -17.08 9.00
CA LEU A 124 19.50 -16.07 9.57
C LEU A 124 19.65 -16.24 11.09
N GLU A 125 18.57 -16.54 11.80
CA GLU A 125 18.57 -16.94 13.23
C GLU A 125 19.45 -18.18 13.51
N GLN A 126 19.61 -19.05 12.51
CA GLN A 126 20.47 -20.24 12.56
C GLN A 126 21.90 -19.99 12.04
N PHE A 127 22.26 -18.74 11.70
CA PHE A 127 23.55 -18.36 11.13
C PHE A 127 23.91 -19.05 9.79
N ALA A 128 22.91 -19.52 9.03
CA ALA A 128 23.12 -20.27 7.78
C ALA A 128 23.70 -19.44 6.62
N HIS A 129 23.92 -18.14 6.83
CA HIS A 129 24.67 -17.24 5.94
C HIS A 129 26.18 -17.28 6.17
N LEU A 130 26.67 -17.84 7.29
CA LEU A 130 28.11 -17.98 7.57
C LEU A 130 28.79 -19.10 6.78
N ASP A 131 28.00 -20.06 6.33
CA ASP A 131 28.42 -21.21 5.52
C ASP A 131 28.84 -20.74 4.11
N PRO A 132 30.12 -20.91 3.70
CA PRO A 132 30.58 -20.56 2.35
C PRO A 132 29.98 -21.44 1.25
N ASP A 133 29.53 -22.64 1.58
CA ASP A 133 28.92 -23.59 0.64
C ASP A 133 27.37 -23.51 0.65
N SER A 134 26.81 -22.44 1.23
CA SER A 134 25.36 -22.27 1.42
C SER A 134 24.59 -22.24 0.09
N PRO A 135 23.65 -23.16 -0.17
CA PRO A 135 22.79 -23.13 -1.36
C PRO A 135 21.69 -22.05 -1.29
N ILE A 136 21.68 -21.24 -0.23
CA ILE A 136 20.65 -20.24 0.04
C ILE A 136 21.19 -18.82 0.06
N PHE A 137 22.38 -18.57 0.63
CA PHE A 137 22.94 -17.22 0.79
C PHE A 137 24.20 -17.02 -0.03
N ASP A 138 24.25 -15.89 -0.74
CA ASP A 138 25.43 -15.37 -1.44
C ASP A 138 25.93 -14.13 -0.70
N LEU A 139 27.17 -14.17 -0.22
CA LEU A 139 27.86 -13.03 0.38
C LEU A 139 28.96 -12.53 -0.56
N ALA A 140 28.89 -11.25 -0.94
CA ALA A 140 29.90 -10.59 -1.77
C ALA A 140 30.44 -9.33 -1.11
N PHE A 141 31.77 -9.24 -1.02
CA PHE A 141 32.45 -8.00 -0.65
C PHE A 141 32.34 -7.01 -1.82
N GLU A 142 31.74 -5.83 -1.58
CA GLU A 142 31.56 -4.78 -2.58
C GLU A 142 32.61 -3.65 -2.47
N GLY A 143 33.56 -3.76 -1.53
CA GLY A 143 34.65 -2.82 -1.34
C GLY A 143 34.55 -2.00 -0.06
N HIS A 144 35.09 -0.79 -0.10
CA HIS A 144 35.08 0.15 1.02
C HIS A 144 34.11 1.31 0.77
N ALA A 145 33.53 1.85 1.83
CA ALA A 145 32.73 3.07 1.80
C ALA A 145 32.94 3.87 3.09
N GLU A 146 32.81 5.20 3.01
CA GLU A 146 32.72 6.04 4.21
C GLU A 146 31.26 6.15 4.68
N VAL A 147 31.04 6.04 5.99
CA VAL A 147 29.75 6.34 6.64
C VAL A 147 30.04 7.30 7.79
N ASP A 148 29.63 8.56 7.66
CA ASP A 148 29.78 9.60 8.69
C ASP A 148 31.24 9.80 9.17
N GLY A 149 32.22 9.85 8.26
CA GLY A 149 33.64 9.94 8.62
C GLY A 149 34.21 8.64 9.22
N GLN A 150 33.58 7.48 8.99
CA GLN A 150 34.06 6.17 9.42
C GLN A 150 34.22 5.25 8.21
N ASP A 151 35.45 4.73 8.00
CA ASP A 151 35.71 3.69 7.02
C ASP A 151 34.91 2.43 7.33
N CYS A 152 34.25 1.87 6.32
CA CYS A 152 33.49 0.62 6.40
C CYS A 152 33.93 -0.37 5.31
N TYR A 153 33.99 -1.65 5.67
CA TYR A 153 33.86 -2.75 4.72
C TYR A 153 32.39 -2.90 4.32
N VAL A 154 32.10 -3.04 3.03
CA VAL A 154 30.74 -3.26 2.51
C VAL A 154 30.58 -4.71 2.06
N VAL A 155 29.60 -5.41 2.64
CA VAL A 155 29.20 -6.75 2.18
C VAL A 155 27.74 -6.75 1.78
N ARG A 156 27.47 -7.22 0.56
CA ARG A 156 26.13 -7.54 0.07
C ARG A 156 25.81 -9.00 0.42
N MET A 157 24.70 -9.20 1.12
CA MET A 157 24.03 -10.50 1.24
C MET A 157 22.85 -10.55 0.27
N SER A 158 22.75 -11.61 -0.52
CA SER A 158 21.55 -11.96 -1.28
C SER A 158 21.14 -13.41 -1.05
N ASN A 159 19.98 -13.81 -1.55
CA ASN A 159 19.45 -15.15 -1.29
C ASN A 159 18.71 -15.76 -2.49
N THR A 160 18.50 -17.08 -2.47
CA THR A 160 17.81 -17.83 -3.54
C THR A 160 16.30 -18.05 -3.30
N ILE A 161 15.75 -17.56 -2.18
CA ILE A 161 14.33 -17.75 -1.79
C ILE A 161 13.45 -16.60 -2.32
N ASN A 162 13.96 -15.37 -2.35
CA ASN A 162 13.32 -14.20 -2.95
C ASN A 162 14.37 -13.19 -3.47
N ASN A 163 13.92 -12.02 -3.94
CA ASN A 163 14.78 -10.99 -4.51
C ASN A 163 15.29 -9.95 -3.48
N ASP A 164 15.23 -10.25 -2.17
CA ASP A 164 15.71 -9.33 -1.14
C ASP A 164 17.23 -9.34 -1.04
N VAL A 165 17.81 -8.15 -0.90
CA VAL A 165 19.26 -7.93 -0.80
C VAL A 165 19.53 -6.97 0.35
N THR A 166 20.36 -7.38 1.30
CA THR A 166 20.83 -6.50 2.39
C THR A 166 22.31 -6.16 2.16
N ARG A 167 22.66 -4.88 2.27
CA ARG A 167 24.05 -4.43 2.39
C ARG A 167 24.37 -4.10 3.82
N TYR A 168 25.50 -4.57 4.31
CA TYR A 168 26.03 -4.31 5.65
C TYR A 168 27.31 -3.48 5.55
N PHE A 169 27.42 -2.45 6.38
CA PHE A 169 28.56 -1.54 6.45
C PHE A 169 29.26 -1.75 7.80
N PHE A 170 30.31 -2.57 7.79
CA PHE A 170 31.08 -2.93 8.99
C PHE A 170 32.23 -1.94 9.19
N ARG A 171 32.18 -1.15 10.25
CA ARG A 171 33.22 -0.16 10.57
C ARG A 171 34.59 -0.83 10.73
N VAL A 172 35.61 -0.36 10.03
CA VAL A 172 36.92 -1.02 9.94
C VAL A 172 37.63 -1.17 11.29
N GLN A 173 37.46 -0.22 12.21
CA GLN A 173 38.19 -0.16 13.48
C GLN A 173 37.76 -1.23 14.50
N ASP A 174 36.50 -1.67 14.46
CA ASP A 174 35.92 -2.58 15.47
C ASP A 174 34.75 -3.44 14.96
N LEU A 175 34.60 -3.55 13.64
CA LEU A 175 33.69 -4.42 12.89
C LEU A 175 32.20 -4.34 13.29
N ARG A 176 31.75 -3.23 13.89
CA ARG A 176 30.31 -3.01 14.15
C ARG A 176 29.60 -2.66 12.84
N VAL A 177 28.40 -3.21 12.62
CA VAL A 177 27.50 -2.73 11.57
C VAL A 177 27.00 -1.35 11.98
N ILE A 178 27.51 -0.28 11.36
CA ILE A 178 27.03 1.09 11.65
C ILE A 178 25.96 1.56 10.66
N LYS A 179 25.75 0.81 9.57
CA LYS A 179 24.67 1.03 8.61
C LYS A 179 24.26 -0.27 7.91
N THR A 180 22.98 -0.39 7.57
CA THR A 180 22.46 -1.35 6.58
C THR A 180 21.69 -0.64 5.46
N ILE A 181 21.54 -1.34 4.34
CA ILE A 181 20.55 -1.02 3.30
C ILE A 181 19.81 -2.31 2.96
N ASP A 182 18.58 -2.46 3.46
CA ASP A 182 17.68 -3.57 3.14
C ASP A 182 16.83 -3.21 1.92
N ARG A 183 17.02 -3.89 0.79
CA ARG A 183 16.29 -3.66 -0.46
C ARG A 183 15.36 -4.82 -0.79
N GLN A 184 14.08 -4.51 -0.97
CA GLN A 184 13.02 -5.40 -1.43
C GLN A 184 12.44 -4.86 -2.76
N PRO A 185 11.54 -5.58 -3.47
CA PRO A 185 10.94 -5.10 -4.70
C PRO A 185 9.96 -3.90 -4.53
N ASP A 186 9.49 -3.64 -3.31
CA ASP A 186 8.53 -2.56 -2.98
C ASP A 186 9.11 -1.44 -2.10
N ILE A 187 10.27 -1.65 -1.48
CA ILE A 187 10.78 -0.79 -0.42
C ILE A 187 12.31 -0.91 -0.31
N GLU A 188 12.99 0.20 0.02
CA GLU A 188 14.40 0.20 0.43
C GLU A 188 14.51 0.92 1.79
N ILE A 189 15.12 0.26 2.77
CA ILE A 189 15.28 0.76 4.14
C ILE A 189 16.76 0.96 4.41
N LEU A 190 17.16 2.21 4.65
CA LEU A 190 18.51 2.58 5.04
C LEU A 190 18.51 2.83 6.54
N THR A 191 19.11 1.93 7.33
CA THR A 191 19.19 2.06 8.80
C THR A 191 20.61 2.38 9.22
N ARG A 192 20.78 3.37 10.11
CA ARG A 192 22.01 3.69 10.84
C ARG A 192 21.93 3.11 12.25
N TYR A 193 23.09 2.77 12.81
CA TYR A 193 23.21 2.19 14.16
C TYR A 193 24.32 2.90 14.94
N ASP A 194 23.98 3.48 16.09
CA ASP A 194 24.94 4.14 16.98
C ASP A 194 24.57 3.94 18.46
N ASP A 195 25.20 4.70 19.36
CA ASP A 195 25.14 4.53 20.82
C ASP A 195 25.36 3.07 21.26
N TYR A 196 26.50 2.49 20.87
CA TYR A 196 26.78 1.08 21.13
C TYR A 196 27.21 0.81 22.58
N ARG A 197 26.31 0.25 23.41
CA ARG A 197 26.51 0.01 24.86
C ARG A 197 26.58 -1.49 25.21
N PRO A 198 27.41 -1.91 26.19
CA PRO A 198 27.44 -3.30 26.65
C PRO A 198 26.23 -3.67 27.53
N VAL A 199 25.61 -4.80 27.23
CA VAL A 199 24.56 -5.49 28.01
C VAL A 199 24.90 -6.99 27.99
N ASP A 200 25.02 -7.62 29.15
CA ASP A 200 25.28 -9.06 29.32
C ASP A 200 26.43 -9.60 28.45
N GLY A 201 27.51 -8.80 28.34
CA GLY A 201 28.71 -9.12 27.57
C GLY A 201 28.61 -8.86 26.05
N CYS A 202 27.51 -8.28 25.58
CA CYS A 202 27.20 -8.03 24.16
C CYS A 202 27.02 -6.52 23.94
N ALA A 203 27.47 -5.91 22.83
CA ALA A 203 27.32 -4.45 22.64
C ALA A 203 26.21 -4.10 21.62
N ILE A 204 25.24 -3.35 22.12
CA ILE A 204 23.91 -3.11 21.54
C ILE A 204 23.85 -1.69 20.98
N PRO A 205 23.35 -1.44 19.77
CA PRO A 205 23.06 -0.08 19.32
C PRO A 205 21.82 0.44 20.05
N PHE A 206 22.01 1.35 21.02
CA PHE A 206 20.91 1.97 21.77
C PHE A 206 20.17 3.05 20.96
N HIS A 207 20.72 3.47 19.80
CA HIS A 207 20.06 4.36 18.86
C HIS A 207 20.07 3.80 17.42
N GLN A 208 18.95 3.98 16.71
CA GLN A 208 18.80 3.64 15.30
C GLN A 208 17.97 4.72 14.57
N GLU A 209 18.50 5.27 13.47
CA GLU A 209 17.73 6.10 12.53
C GLU A 209 17.48 5.28 11.24
N SER A 210 16.26 5.24 10.73
CA SER A 210 15.90 4.55 9.48
C SER A 210 15.19 5.46 8.50
N HIS A 211 15.67 5.52 7.25
CA HIS A 211 14.98 6.16 6.13
C HIS A 211 14.34 5.08 5.25
N ILE A 212 13.08 5.27 4.84
CA ILE A 212 12.31 4.26 4.10
C ILE A 212 11.85 4.84 2.76
N LEU A 213 12.40 4.31 1.67
CA LEU A 213 12.13 4.72 0.29
C LEU A 213 11.22 3.69 -0.43
N PRO A 214 10.43 4.08 -1.45
CA PRO A 214 10.22 5.45 -1.93
C PRO A 214 9.27 6.28 -1.04
N ARG A 215 8.74 5.69 0.05
CA ARG A 215 7.69 6.27 0.92
C ARG A 215 8.15 7.49 1.76
N ASN A 216 9.41 7.89 1.62
CA ASN A 216 10.13 8.97 2.30
C ASN A 216 9.84 9.05 3.83
N LYS A 217 9.83 7.91 4.51
CA LYS A 217 9.59 7.83 5.96
C LYS A 217 10.87 7.97 6.76
N LYS A 218 10.73 8.53 7.96
CA LYS A 218 11.75 8.46 9.00
C LYS A 218 11.25 7.67 10.20
N LYS A 219 12.09 6.79 10.74
CA LYS A 219 11.88 6.13 12.04
C LYS A 219 13.12 6.26 12.90
N GLU A 220 12.99 6.81 14.10
CA GLU A 220 14.05 6.83 15.13
C GLU A 220 13.65 5.86 16.25
N VAL A 221 14.60 5.08 16.77
CA VAL A 221 14.42 4.17 17.90
C VAL A 221 15.49 4.45 18.94
N PHE A 222 15.07 4.73 20.18
CA PHE A 222 15.96 4.98 21.32
C PHE A 222 15.68 3.96 22.42
N LEU A 223 16.57 3.01 22.63
CA LEU A 223 16.46 2.05 23.73
C LEU A 223 16.66 2.74 25.08
N THR A 224 15.84 2.37 26.06
CA THR A 224 16.10 2.66 27.48
C THR A 224 16.50 1.40 28.24
N HIS A 225 15.90 0.25 27.89
CA HIS A 225 16.26 -1.04 28.44
C HIS A 225 16.38 -2.10 27.34
N TYR A 226 17.35 -3.00 27.51
CA TYR A 226 17.49 -4.25 26.77
C TYR A 226 17.90 -5.35 27.75
N ARG A 227 17.47 -6.59 27.53
CA ARG A 227 17.85 -7.76 28.34
C ARG A 227 18.08 -8.97 27.43
N ILE A 228 19.13 -9.72 27.70
CA ILE A 228 19.43 -11.00 27.05
C ILE A 228 18.93 -12.13 27.96
N ASP A 229 18.33 -13.15 27.33
CA ASP A 229 17.68 -14.31 27.96
C ASP A 229 16.75 -14.01 29.17
N PRO A 230 15.89 -12.97 29.12
CA PRO A 230 14.89 -12.76 30.16
C PRO A 230 13.82 -13.88 30.11
N PRO A 231 13.20 -14.23 31.25
CA PRO A 231 12.01 -15.08 31.24
C PRO A 231 10.87 -14.41 30.44
N VAL A 232 10.36 -15.10 29.41
CA VAL A 232 9.22 -14.67 28.61
C VAL A 232 8.18 -15.79 28.56
N ASP A 233 6.92 -15.46 28.82
CA ASP A 233 5.80 -16.39 28.60
C ASP A 233 5.45 -16.41 27.11
N ARG A 234 5.39 -17.61 26.52
CA ARG A 234 5.02 -17.81 25.11
C ARG A 234 3.60 -17.35 24.78
N SER A 235 2.71 -17.21 25.77
CA SER A 235 1.37 -16.63 25.57
C SER A 235 1.41 -15.22 24.97
N LEU A 236 2.50 -14.48 25.22
CA LEU A 236 2.75 -13.12 24.73
C LEU A 236 2.85 -13.04 23.19
N PHE A 237 3.34 -14.11 22.55
CA PHE A 237 3.54 -14.20 21.10
C PHE A 237 2.29 -14.69 20.36
N ALA A 238 1.30 -15.24 21.07
CA ALA A 238 0.08 -15.75 20.46
C ALA A 238 -0.72 -14.64 19.77
N ILE A 239 -1.41 -14.99 18.68
CA ILE A 239 -2.32 -14.09 17.98
C ILE A 239 -3.37 -13.58 18.98
N PRO A 240 -3.44 -12.26 19.26
CA PRO A 240 -4.39 -11.74 20.24
C PRO A 240 -5.83 -11.82 19.69
N PRO A 241 -6.86 -11.88 20.56
CA PRO A 241 -8.23 -11.68 20.10
C PRO A 241 -8.42 -10.25 19.56
N PRO A 242 -9.36 -10.06 18.61
CA PRO A 242 -9.83 -8.73 18.22
C PRO A 242 -10.29 -7.92 19.43
N ALA A 243 -9.89 -6.65 19.47
CA ALA A 243 -10.25 -5.67 20.50
C ALA A 243 -11.17 -4.58 19.93
N THR A 244 -12.03 -4.97 18.97
CA THR A 244 -12.89 -4.08 18.19
C THR A 244 -14.14 -3.67 18.95
N GLY A 245 -14.69 -2.51 18.62
CA GLY A 245 -16.00 -2.09 19.15
C GLY A 245 -17.15 -2.91 18.55
N ALA A 246 -18.20 -3.14 19.33
CA ALA A 246 -19.33 -3.97 18.90
C ALA A 246 -20.19 -3.29 17.81
N ILE A 247 -20.11 -3.80 16.57
CA ILE A 247 -20.93 -3.37 15.44
C ILE A 247 -22.35 -3.95 15.59
N ARG A 248 -23.34 -3.06 15.58
CA ARG A 248 -24.76 -3.44 15.67
C ARG A 248 -25.35 -3.49 14.28
N PHE A 249 -26.07 -4.56 14.01
CA PHE A 249 -26.89 -4.74 12.83
C PHE A 249 -28.36 -4.53 13.23
N PRO A 250 -29.27 -4.31 12.27
CA PRO A 250 -30.70 -4.44 12.50
C PRO A 250 -31.06 -5.75 13.22
N ALA A 251 -32.11 -5.72 14.04
CA ALA A 251 -32.34 -6.71 15.08
C ALA A 251 -32.67 -8.11 14.53
N GLY A 252 -31.64 -8.98 14.50
CA GLY A 252 -31.71 -10.36 14.03
C GLY A 252 -30.97 -10.62 12.70
N ASP A 253 -30.57 -9.58 11.99
CA ASP A 253 -29.99 -9.71 10.67
C ASP A 253 -28.52 -10.17 10.68
N ARG A 254 -28.24 -11.13 9.79
CA ARG A 254 -26.87 -11.63 9.52
C ARG A 254 -26.13 -10.79 8.48
N ALA A 255 -26.84 -9.93 7.75
CA ALA A 255 -26.28 -9.06 6.73
C ALA A 255 -27.11 -7.79 6.56
N GLU A 256 -26.45 -6.66 6.37
CA GLU A 256 -27.07 -5.41 5.94
C GLU A 256 -26.94 -5.27 4.42
N ASN A 257 -27.98 -4.79 3.73
CA ASN A 257 -28.02 -4.64 2.27
C ASN A 257 -28.24 -3.19 1.87
N ILE A 258 -27.21 -2.53 1.34
CA ILE A 258 -27.20 -1.09 1.06
C ILE A 258 -27.16 -0.83 -0.45
N PRO A 259 -28.10 -0.06 -1.03
CA PRO A 259 -27.98 0.42 -2.40
C PRO A 259 -26.89 1.50 -2.49
N PHE A 260 -25.97 1.36 -3.45
CA PHE A 260 -24.87 2.29 -3.68
C PHE A 260 -25.05 3.10 -4.97
N ARG A 261 -24.42 4.27 -5.07
CA ARG A 261 -24.33 5.03 -6.32
C ARG A 261 -23.02 4.68 -7.02
N PHE A 262 -23.09 4.10 -8.21
CA PHE A 262 -21.90 3.86 -9.04
C PHE A 262 -21.70 5.03 -10.01
N ILE A 263 -20.73 5.90 -9.74
CA ILE A 263 -20.49 7.13 -10.50
C ILE A 263 -19.00 7.19 -10.86
N GLU A 264 -18.69 7.40 -12.14
CA GLU A 264 -17.31 7.45 -12.67
C GLU A 264 -16.42 6.27 -12.21
N ASN A 265 -16.98 5.07 -12.15
CA ASN A 265 -16.35 3.85 -11.63
C ASN A 265 -15.94 3.93 -10.14
N LEU A 266 -16.64 4.68 -9.28
CA LEU A 266 -16.51 4.59 -7.81
C LEU A 266 -17.83 4.16 -7.16
N ILE A 267 -17.72 3.44 -6.04
CA ILE A 267 -18.85 2.99 -5.21
C ILE A 267 -19.07 4.02 -4.09
N TYR A 268 -20.17 4.77 -4.16
CA TYR A 268 -20.54 5.73 -3.11
C TYR A 268 -21.66 5.21 -2.21
N LEU A 269 -21.44 5.28 -0.89
CA LEU A 269 -22.40 4.93 0.16
C LEU A 269 -22.78 6.16 1.00
N PRO A 270 -24.02 6.24 1.52
CA PRO A 270 -24.38 7.21 2.54
C PRO A 270 -23.80 6.79 3.89
N VAL A 271 -23.12 7.72 4.56
CA VAL A 271 -22.61 7.56 5.93
C VAL A 271 -23.15 8.71 6.77
N THR A 272 -23.67 8.40 7.95
CA THR A 272 -24.30 9.36 8.86
C THR A 272 -23.48 9.51 10.15
N ILE A 273 -23.08 10.74 10.49
CA ILE A 273 -22.31 11.08 11.69
C ILE A 273 -23.11 12.14 12.46
N GLY A 274 -23.62 11.76 13.64
CA GLY A 274 -24.69 12.53 14.28
C GLY A 274 -25.93 12.56 13.39
N ASP A 275 -26.41 13.77 13.06
CA ASP A 275 -27.54 13.98 12.16
C ASP A 275 -27.12 14.26 10.70
N ASP A 276 -25.83 14.52 10.44
CA ASP A 276 -25.33 14.85 9.11
C ASP A 276 -25.02 13.59 8.28
N THR A 277 -25.46 13.55 7.02
CA THR A 277 -25.28 12.39 6.14
C THR A 277 -24.61 12.79 4.82
N ARG A 278 -23.49 12.15 4.50
CA ARG A 278 -22.67 12.47 3.32
C ARG A 278 -22.34 11.21 2.51
N LEU A 279 -21.89 11.42 1.28
CA LEU A 279 -21.40 10.34 0.42
C LEU A 279 -19.92 10.06 0.68
N TRP A 280 -19.62 8.81 1.00
CA TRP A 280 -18.28 8.26 1.20
C TRP A 280 -18.00 7.21 0.13
N VAL A 281 -16.74 7.06 -0.29
CA VAL A 281 -16.32 6.01 -1.23
C VAL A 281 -15.95 4.73 -0.47
N LEU A 282 -16.38 3.57 -0.95
CA LEU A 282 -15.95 2.27 -0.44
C LEU A 282 -14.65 1.84 -1.14
N ASP A 283 -13.59 1.60 -0.38
CA ASP A 283 -12.23 1.51 -0.92
C ASP A 283 -11.42 0.39 -0.23
N SER A 284 -11.03 -0.64 -0.99
CA SER A 284 -10.19 -1.73 -0.48
C SER A 284 -8.68 -1.49 -0.65
N GLY A 285 -8.28 -0.41 -1.33
CA GLY A 285 -6.90 0.09 -1.38
C GLY A 285 -6.52 0.94 -0.16
N ALA A 286 -7.50 1.60 0.48
CA ALA A 286 -7.30 2.39 1.69
C ALA A 286 -7.04 1.51 2.93
N SER A 287 -5.82 1.60 3.49
CA SER A 287 -5.36 0.79 4.64
C SER A 287 -6.01 1.16 5.98
N MET A 288 -6.71 2.30 6.02
CA MET A 288 -7.54 2.85 7.10
C MET A 288 -8.50 3.86 6.45
N SER A 289 -9.68 4.06 7.04
CA SER A 289 -10.69 5.02 6.57
C SER A 289 -10.16 6.46 6.65
N VAL A 290 -10.72 7.34 5.82
CA VAL A 290 -10.27 8.74 5.69
C VAL A 290 -11.48 9.67 5.72
N ILE A 291 -11.44 10.74 6.50
CA ILE A 291 -12.41 11.85 6.43
C ILE A 291 -11.74 13.10 5.86
N ASP A 292 -12.52 13.96 5.19
CA ASP A 292 -12.03 15.30 4.86
C ASP A 292 -11.76 16.10 6.15
N ALA A 293 -10.58 16.73 6.25
CA ALA A 293 -10.18 17.44 7.46
C ALA A 293 -11.06 18.66 7.77
N ASP A 294 -11.57 19.36 6.74
CA ASP A 294 -12.43 20.52 6.92
C ASP A 294 -13.88 20.07 7.27
N TYR A 295 -14.30 18.90 6.78
CA TYR A 295 -15.53 18.25 7.25
C TYR A 295 -15.42 17.77 8.71
N ALA A 296 -14.32 17.13 9.09
CA ALA A 296 -14.06 16.72 10.48
C ALA A 296 -14.07 17.91 11.45
N ALA A 297 -13.48 19.04 11.05
CA ALA A 297 -13.54 20.29 11.80
C ALA A 297 -14.98 20.84 11.94
N SER A 298 -15.80 20.74 10.88
CA SER A 298 -17.23 21.14 10.94
C SER A 298 -18.07 20.28 11.89
N LEU A 299 -17.65 19.04 12.14
CA LEU A 299 -18.24 18.13 13.14
C LEU A 299 -17.65 18.34 14.56
N GLY A 300 -16.77 19.34 14.76
CA GLY A 300 -16.12 19.62 16.03
C GLY A 300 -15.02 18.63 16.43
N LEU A 301 -14.59 17.75 15.51
CA LEU A 301 -13.60 16.71 15.80
C LEU A 301 -12.17 17.27 15.79
N SER A 302 -11.39 16.95 16.82
CA SER A 302 -9.99 17.37 16.93
C SER A 302 -9.05 16.45 16.14
N VAL A 303 -8.34 17.04 15.19
CA VAL A 303 -7.30 16.38 14.38
C VAL A 303 -5.95 16.42 15.12
N GLN A 304 -5.20 15.31 15.11
CA GLN A 304 -3.96 15.15 15.89
C GLN A 304 -2.87 14.38 15.11
N GLY A 305 -1.60 14.72 15.36
CA GLY A 305 -0.43 14.10 14.72
C GLY A 305 -0.29 14.41 13.23
N SER A 306 0.82 14.01 12.62
CA SER A 306 1.02 14.02 11.17
C SER A 306 1.92 12.88 10.75
N ILE A 307 1.52 12.15 9.71
CA ILE A 307 2.35 11.17 8.99
C ILE A 307 2.19 11.42 7.49
N GLY A 308 3.15 10.97 6.68
CA GLY A 308 2.92 10.93 5.24
C GLY A 308 1.85 9.88 4.87
N GLY A 309 0.98 10.19 3.93
CA GLY A 309 0.27 9.20 3.12
C GLY A 309 1.13 8.73 1.94
N PHE A 310 0.82 7.56 1.39
CA PHE A 310 1.43 7.01 0.18
C PHE A 310 0.31 6.35 -0.65
N GLY A 311 0.23 6.63 -1.94
CA GLY A 311 -0.90 6.19 -2.76
C GLY A 311 -0.64 6.36 -4.25
N PHE A 312 -1.72 6.47 -5.03
CA PHE A 312 -1.62 6.63 -6.48
C PHE A 312 -1.06 8.02 -6.83
N GLY A 313 0.10 8.04 -7.48
CA GLY A 313 0.79 9.23 -7.98
C GLY A 313 1.98 9.69 -7.15
N ASP A 314 1.80 9.99 -5.87
CA ASP A 314 2.77 10.76 -5.06
C ASP A 314 2.66 10.46 -3.54
N LEU A 315 3.38 11.23 -2.73
CA LEU A 315 3.23 11.38 -1.28
C LEU A 315 2.21 12.46 -0.91
N PHE A 316 1.61 12.35 0.27
CA PHE A 316 0.72 13.36 0.84
C PHE A 316 0.89 13.42 2.37
N GLN A 317 0.18 14.30 3.07
CA GLN A 317 0.16 14.32 4.55
C GLN A 317 -1.22 13.88 5.05
N LEU A 318 -1.22 13.06 6.10
CA LEU A 318 -2.39 12.57 6.82
C LEU A 318 -2.21 12.86 8.30
N ALA A 319 -3.28 13.31 8.93
CA ALA A 319 -3.38 13.38 10.39
C ALA A 319 -4.36 12.30 10.88
N PHE A 320 -4.56 12.19 12.19
CA PHE A 320 -5.50 11.26 12.81
C PHE A 320 -6.67 12.01 13.46
N VAL A 321 -7.83 11.37 13.48
CA VAL A 321 -9.01 11.89 14.16
C VAL A 321 -9.80 10.75 14.77
N ARG A 322 -10.33 10.96 15.98
CA ARG A 322 -11.25 10.03 16.63
C ARG A 322 -12.67 10.33 16.14
N LEU A 323 -13.17 9.53 15.21
CA LEU A 323 -14.54 9.63 14.72
C LEU A 323 -15.51 9.12 15.81
N SER A 324 -16.55 9.91 16.06
CA SER A 324 -17.70 9.52 16.90
C SER A 324 -18.41 8.26 16.35
N PRO A 325 -19.26 7.57 17.14
CA PRO A 325 -20.12 6.52 16.60
C PRO A 325 -20.93 7.03 15.41
N TYR A 326 -21.03 6.22 14.37
CA TYR A 326 -21.56 6.61 13.06
C TYR A 326 -22.38 5.45 12.46
N ARG A 327 -23.14 5.72 11.39
CA ARG A 327 -23.97 4.70 10.73
C ARG A 327 -23.63 4.54 9.26
N VAL A 328 -23.67 3.30 8.78
CA VAL A 328 -23.53 2.93 7.36
C VAL A 328 -24.74 2.07 7.02
N GLY A 329 -25.68 2.63 6.25
CA GLY A 329 -27.03 2.07 6.16
C GLY A 329 -27.71 2.06 7.53
N ALA A 330 -28.25 0.91 7.93
CA ALA A 330 -28.84 0.66 9.24
C ALA A 330 -27.89 -0.05 10.24
N MET A 331 -26.59 -0.17 9.94
CA MET A 331 -25.59 -0.63 10.92
C MET A 331 -25.10 0.53 11.80
N ASP A 332 -25.04 0.32 13.12
CA ASP A 332 -24.32 1.22 14.03
C ASP A 332 -22.86 0.78 14.15
N MET A 333 -21.95 1.68 13.78
CA MET A 333 -20.51 1.51 13.90
C MET A 333 -20.01 2.15 15.20
N PRO A 334 -19.06 1.49 15.91
CA PRO A 334 -18.41 2.09 17.07
C PRO A 334 -17.57 3.31 16.67
N ALA A 335 -17.20 4.13 17.66
CA ALA A 335 -16.18 5.16 17.47
C ALA A 335 -14.85 4.50 17.02
N GLN A 336 -14.21 5.07 15.99
CA GLN A 336 -12.96 4.57 15.40
C GLN A 336 -11.93 5.70 15.28
N THR A 337 -10.65 5.36 15.31
CA THR A 337 -9.58 6.28 14.96
C THR A 337 -9.30 6.09 13.48
N ILE A 338 -9.46 7.17 12.71
CA ILE A 338 -9.32 7.18 11.25
C ILE A 338 -8.35 8.28 10.82
N HIS A 339 -7.98 8.32 9.54
CA HIS A 339 -7.19 9.42 9.00
C HIS A 339 -8.06 10.65 8.69
N ALA A 340 -7.45 11.84 8.80
CA ALA A 340 -7.98 13.09 8.27
C ALA A 340 -7.10 13.58 7.12
N PHE A 341 -7.70 13.93 5.97
CA PHE A 341 -7.00 14.47 4.80
C PHE A 341 -7.60 15.82 4.38
N LYS A 342 -6.77 16.87 4.29
CA LYS A 342 -7.25 18.19 3.85
C LYS A 342 -7.40 18.23 2.34
N GLY A 343 -8.60 18.57 1.86
CA GLY A 343 -8.90 18.66 0.43
C GLY A 343 -9.37 17.34 -0.20
N LEU A 344 -9.79 16.34 0.57
CA LEU A 344 -10.41 15.12 0.05
C LEU A 344 -11.64 15.41 -0.82
N SER A 345 -12.43 16.38 -0.36
CA SER A 345 -13.62 16.94 -1.02
C SER A 345 -13.24 17.81 -2.20
N ALA A 346 -12.26 18.72 -2.04
CA ALA A 346 -11.77 19.61 -3.11
C ALA A 346 -11.03 18.87 -4.25
N ALA A 347 -10.52 17.66 -3.99
CA ALA A 347 -9.99 16.76 -5.00
C ALA A 347 -11.06 15.88 -5.68
N SER A 348 -12.32 15.97 -5.25
CA SER A 348 -13.44 15.28 -5.91
C SER A 348 -13.81 15.96 -7.23
N TYR A 349 -14.35 15.19 -8.18
CA TYR A 349 -15.10 15.75 -9.30
C TYR A 349 -16.57 15.90 -8.88
N GLU A 350 -17.35 14.83 -9.05
CA GLU A 350 -18.79 14.82 -8.82
C GLU A 350 -19.23 13.35 -8.62
N PRO A 351 -19.96 13.00 -7.54
CA PRO A 351 -20.31 13.84 -6.40
C PRO A 351 -19.09 14.10 -5.48
N VAL A 352 -19.24 15.09 -4.60
CA VAL A 352 -18.27 15.37 -3.53
C VAL A 352 -18.16 14.17 -2.58
N ARG A 353 -16.93 13.69 -2.37
CA ARG A 353 -16.58 12.63 -1.43
C ARG A 353 -16.15 13.25 -0.10
N ALA A 354 -16.98 13.10 0.93
CA ALA A 354 -16.68 13.60 2.28
C ALA A 354 -15.73 12.67 3.08
N GLY A 355 -15.63 11.41 2.65
CA GLY A 355 -14.75 10.41 3.27
C GLY A 355 -14.59 9.14 2.43
N ILE A 356 -13.78 8.22 2.95
CA ILE A 356 -13.44 6.91 2.41
C ILE A 356 -13.62 5.88 3.52
N LEU A 357 -14.36 4.80 3.24
CA LEU A 357 -14.48 3.61 4.09
C LEU A 357 -13.43 2.58 3.64
N GLY A 358 -12.38 2.42 4.46
CA GLY A 358 -11.19 1.62 4.18
C GLY A 358 -11.21 0.22 4.81
N PHE A 359 -10.02 -0.39 4.89
CA PHE A 359 -9.80 -1.70 5.50
C PHE A 359 -10.33 -1.81 6.94
N ASP A 360 -10.12 -0.80 7.78
CA ASP A 360 -10.58 -0.75 9.17
C ASP A 360 -12.12 -0.70 9.33
N PHE A 361 -12.85 -0.50 8.24
CA PHE A 361 -14.29 -0.74 8.14
C PHE A 361 -14.58 -2.11 7.48
N LEU A 362 -13.99 -2.36 6.30
CA LEU A 362 -14.24 -3.52 5.46
C LEU A 362 -13.89 -4.87 6.11
N SER A 363 -12.82 -4.89 6.92
CA SER A 363 -12.23 -6.08 7.57
C SER A 363 -13.15 -6.80 8.56
N HIS A 364 -14.18 -6.11 9.08
CA HIS A 364 -15.15 -6.68 10.00
C HIS A 364 -16.21 -7.58 9.34
N PHE A 365 -16.22 -7.65 8.00
CA PHE A 365 -17.31 -8.25 7.23
C PHE A 365 -16.81 -9.27 6.21
N VAL A 366 -17.73 -10.13 5.75
CA VAL A 366 -17.66 -10.60 4.36
C VAL A 366 -18.46 -9.63 3.51
N THR A 367 -17.80 -8.89 2.62
CA THR A 367 -18.44 -7.82 1.82
C THR A 367 -18.79 -8.32 0.43
N ARG A 368 -20.07 -8.43 0.09
CA ARG A 368 -20.55 -8.75 -1.26
C ARG A 368 -20.78 -7.46 -2.06
N ILE A 369 -20.32 -7.39 -3.30
CA ILE A 369 -20.57 -6.28 -4.23
C ILE A 369 -21.28 -6.80 -5.48
N ASP A 370 -22.45 -6.25 -5.79
CA ASP A 370 -23.22 -6.52 -7.00
C ASP A 370 -23.38 -5.24 -7.83
N TYR A 371 -22.45 -5.03 -8.76
CA TYR A 371 -22.42 -3.85 -9.63
C TYR A 371 -23.61 -3.76 -10.59
N ALA A 372 -24.29 -4.88 -10.88
CA ALA A 372 -25.45 -4.89 -11.77
C ALA A 372 -26.73 -4.47 -11.05
N ARG A 373 -26.87 -4.84 -9.77
CA ARG A 373 -27.96 -4.39 -8.88
C ARG A 373 -27.61 -3.13 -8.08
N GLN A 374 -26.39 -2.60 -8.24
CA GLN A 374 -25.84 -1.49 -7.45
C GLN A 374 -26.08 -1.68 -5.94
N THR A 375 -25.85 -2.89 -5.43
CA THR A 375 -26.09 -3.26 -4.04
C THR A 375 -24.81 -3.82 -3.42
N VAL A 376 -24.44 -3.34 -2.24
CA VAL A 376 -23.42 -3.95 -1.38
C VAL A 376 -24.11 -4.65 -0.22
N SER A 377 -23.63 -5.83 0.15
CA SER A 377 -24.13 -6.58 1.31
C SER A 377 -22.99 -6.85 2.27
N PHE A 378 -23.07 -6.31 3.49
CA PHE A 378 -22.10 -6.56 4.55
C PHE A 378 -22.61 -7.71 5.40
N TYR A 379 -21.97 -8.89 5.33
CA TYR A 379 -22.32 -10.05 6.14
C TYR A 379 -21.45 -10.10 7.40
N ARG A 380 -22.04 -10.49 8.54
CA ARG A 380 -21.27 -10.97 9.70
C ARG A 380 -20.43 -12.19 9.30
N PRO A 381 -19.12 -12.23 9.59
CA PRO A 381 -18.30 -13.41 9.29
C PRO A 381 -18.76 -14.66 10.05
N GLU A 382 -19.32 -14.48 11.25
CA GLU A 382 -19.83 -15.55 12.10
C GLU A 382 -21.05 -16.23 11.45
N GLY A 383 -20.82 -17.42 10.88
CA GLY A 383 -21.85 -18.17 10.17
C GLY A 383 -22.05 -17.76 8.70
N PHE A 384 -21.15 -16.96 8.11
CA PHE A 384 -21.09 -16.81 6.65
C PHE A 384 -20.56 -18.09 6.00
N ALA A 385 -21.45 -18.78 5.27
CA ALA A 385 -21.13 -19.94 4.43
C ALA A 385 -21.53 -19.63 2.99
N TYR A 386 -20.55 -19.67 2.07
CA TYR A 386 -20.80 -19.52 0.65
C TYR A 386 -21.35 -20.81 0.04
N ASN A 387 -22.45 -20.69 -0.71
CA ASN A 387 -23.16 -21.80 -1.34
C ASN A 387 -23.58 -21.46 -2.79
N GLY A 388 -22.92 -20.48 -3.42
CA GLY A 388 -23.22 -20.04 -4.78
C GLY A 388 -22.40 -20.75 -5.87
N PRO A 389 -22.60 -20.40 -7.16
CA PRO A 389 -21.97 -21.04 -8.31
C PRO A 389 -20.59 -20.47 -8.68
N GLY A 390 -20.06 -19.55 -7.88
CA GLY A 390 -18.83 -18.81 -8.11
C GLY A 390 -17.57 -19.56 -7.69
N VAL A 391 -16.42 -19.00 -8.07
CA VAL A 391 -15.09 -19.57 -7.81
C VAL A 391 -14.44 -18.87 -6.62
N VAL A 392 -14.05 -19.65 -5.62
CA VAL A 392 -13.31 -19.19 -4.44
C VAL A 392 -11.81 -19.10 -4.79
N LEU A 393 -11.21 -17.93 -4.58
CA LEU A 393 -9.79 -17.67 -4.83
C LEU A 393 -9.04 -17.48 -3.52
N ASP A 394 -7.91 -18.17 -3.36
CA ASP A 394 -6.94 -17.84 -2.30
C ASP A 394 -6.37 -16.44 -2.56
N ALA A 395 -6.65 -15.53 -1.63
CA ALA A 395 -6.38 -14.11 -1.77
C ALA A 395 -5.77 -13.51 -0.49
N PRO A 396 -4.56 -13.94 -0.09
CA PRO A 396 -3.82 -13.32 1.00
C PRO A 396 -3.75 -11.80 0.85
N LEU A 397 -3.83 -11.10 1.98
CA LEU A 397 -3.74 -9.65 2.01
C LEU A 397 -2.30 -9.20 1.78
N LYS A 398 -2.09 -8.23 0.89
CA LYS A 398 -0.83 -7.51 0.70
C LYS A 398 -1.09 -6.02 0.93
N TYR A 399 -0.43 -5.44 1.93
CA TYR A 399 -0.69 -4.07 2.39
C TYR A 399 -2.19 -3.82 2.70
N ARG A 400 -2.86 -4.78 3.34
CA ARG A 400 -4.31 -4.79 3.65
C ARG A 400 -5.29 -4.93 2.47
N THR A 401 -4.83 -4.94 1.23
CA THR A 401 -5.68 -5.21 0.05
C THR A 401 -5.58 -6.67 -0.38
N PHE A 402 -6.66 -7.26 -0.89
CA PHE A 402 -6.64 -8.62 -1.42
C PHE A 402 -5.73 -8.72 -2.63
N SER A 403 -4.73 -9.60 -2.55
CA SER A 403 -3.91 -10.00 -3.69
C SER A 403 -4.64 -11.12 -4.45
N VAL A 404 -5.04 -10.93 -5.70
CA VAL A 404 -5.78 -11.94 -6.50
C VAL A 404 -5.00 -12.41 -7.74
N PRO A 405 -5.05 -13.70 -8.11
CA PRO A 405 -4.40 -14.21 -9.32
C PRO A 405 -5.17 -13.82 -10.58
N VAL A 406 -4.49 -13.19 -11.54
CA VAL A 406 -5.03 -12.73 -12.82
C VAL A 406 -4.11 -13.16 -13.95
N ARG A 407 -4.67 -13.65 -15.06
CA ARG A 407 -3.93 -13.83 -16.32
C ARG A 407 -4.42 -12.80 -17.33
N ILE A 408 -3.52 -12.18 -18.07
CA ILE A 408 -3.82 -11.20 -19.13
C ILE A 408 -3.08 -11.65 -20.39
N ASP A 409 -3.76 -11.66 -21.53
CA ASP A 409 -3.25 -12.22 -22.79
C ASP A 409 -2.55 -13.59 -22.56
N ASP A 410 -1.35 -13.76 -23.10
CA ASP A 410 -0.44 -14.90 -22.97
C ASP A 410 0.60 -14.72 -21.83
N PHE A 411 0.55 -13.61 -21.08
CA PHE A 411 1.48 -13.37 -19.97
C PHE A 411 1.29 -14.39 -18.83
N PRO A 412 2.35 -14.74 -18.08
CA PRO A 412 2.22 -15.59 -16.89
C PRO A 412 1.22 -15.01 -15.88
N THR A 413 0.38 -15.88 -15.30
CA THR A 413 -0.55 -15.51 -14.23
C THR A 413 0.20 -14.80 -13.10
N ALA A 414 -0.20 -13.57 -12.81
CA ALA A 414 0.45 -12.72 -11.80
C ALA A 414 -0.60 -12.20 -10.81
N ARG A 415 -0.14 -11.70 -9.65
CA ARG A 415 -1.05 -11.22 -8.61
C ARG A 415 -1.29 -9.72 -8.71
N PHE A 416 -2.56 -9.32 -8.68
CA PHE A 416 -3.02 -7.92 -8.72
C PHE A 416 -3.66 -7.54 -7.38
N SER A 417 -3.64 -6.24 -7.04
CA SER A 417 -4.38 -5.69 -5.91
C SER A 417 -5.85 -5.49 -6.29
N LEU A 418 -6.81 -6.06 -5.56
CA LEU A 418 -8.25 -5.84 -5.82
C LEU A 418 -8.72 -4.56 -5.13
N ASP A 419 -9.02 -3.53 -5.93
CA ASP A 419 -9.20 -2.16 -5.46
C ASP A 419 -10.57 -1.58 -5.85
N LEU A 420 -11.45 -1.44 -4.85
CA LEU A 420 -12.77 -0.79 -4.99
C LEU A 420 -12.68 0.75 -5.07
N GLY A 421 -11.57 1.36 -4.68
CA GLY A 421 -11.29 2.79 -4.79
C GLY A 421 -10.70 3.21 -6.15
N SER A 422 -10.16 2.27 -6.94
CA SER A 422 -9.60 2.59 -8.25
C SER A 422 -10.63 2.65 -9.39
N HIS A 423 -10.66 3.78 -10.09
CA HIS A 423 -11.46 4.01 -11.30
C HIS A 423 -11.17 3.03 -12.45
N ARG A 424 -9.92 2.55 -12.57
CA ARG A 424 -9.44 1.70 -13.67
C ARG A 424 -8.52 0.58 -13.17
N SER A 425 -8.44 -0.50 -13.95
CA SER A 425 -7.40 -1.51 -13.77
C SER A 425 -6.10 -1.04 -14.43
N SER A 426 -4.96 -1.23 -13.77
CA SER A 426 -3.66 -0.71 -14.18
C SER A 426 -2.54 -1.74 -13.97
N PHE A 427 -1.42 -1.57 -14.66
CA PHE A 427 -0.16 -2.25 -14.35
C PHE A 427 0.72 -1.39 -13.45
N HIS A 428 1.54 -2.03 -12.61
CA HIS A 428 2.64 -1.36 -11.92
C HIS A 428 3.84 -1.24 -12.88
N HIS A 429 4.54 -0.11 -12.85
CA HIS A 429 5.65 0.20 -13.76
C HIS A 429 6.74 -0.90 -13.78
N PRO A 430 7.20 -1.48 -12.65
CA PRO A 430 8.21 -2.54 -12.70
C PRO A 430 7.73 -3.83 -13.40
N TYR A 431 6.43 -4.13 -13.37
CA TYR A 431 5.88 -5.26 -14.13
C TYR A 431 5.74 -4.87 -15.61
N ALA A 432 5.21 -3.69 -15.90
CA ALA A 432 5.09 -3.17 -17.26
C ALA A 432 6.44 -3.09 -17.99
N GLN A 433 7.51 -2.70 -17.30
CA GLN A 433 8.88 -2.70 -17.80
C GLN A 433 9.38 -4.11 -18.11
N ARG A 434 9.29 -5.05 -17.14
CA ARG A 434 9.74 -6.45 -17.33
C ARG A 434 9.01 -7.19 -18.45
N HIS A 435 7.77 -6.81 -18.74
CA HIS A 435 6.94 -7.43 -19.79
C HIS A 435 6.80 -6.54 -21.05
N ASN A 436 7.68 -5.55 -21.24
CA ASN A 436 7.75 -4.67 -22.42
C ASN A 436 6.45 -3.90 -22.77
N LEU A 437 5.57 -3.68 -21.78
CA LEU A 437 4.28 -3.02 -21.97
C LEU A 437 4.37 -1.51 -22.15
N LEU A 438 5.46 -0.87 -21.70
CA LEU A 438 5.66 0.59 -21.75
C LEU A 438 5.53 1.16 -23.19
N GLY A 439 5.89 0.36 -24.20
CA GLY A 439 5.79 0.71 -25.62
C GLY A 439 4.49 0.30 -26.32
N ARG A 440 3.53 -0.36 -25.65
CA ARG A 440 2.24 -0.70 -26.30
C ARG A 440 1.50 0.57 -26.70
N GLN A 441 0.88 0.53 -27.88
CA GLN A 441 0.02 1.59 -28.41
C GLN A 441 -1.29 1.70 -27.61
N GLY A 442 -1.87 2.90 -27.59
CA GLY A 442 -3.05 3.22 -26.79
C GLY A 442 -3.20 4.73 -26.62
N VAL A 443 -4.24 5.16 -25.91
CA VAL A 443 -4.58 6.58 -25.72
C VAL A 443 -3.98 7.11 -24.42
N GLU A 444 -3.30 8.24 -24.48
CA GLU A 444 -2.76 8.91 -23.29
C GLU A 444 -3.89 9.43 -22.39
N THR A 445 -3.68 9.42 -21.08
CA THR A 445 -4.65 9.90 -20.10
C THR A 445 -3.94 10.41 -18.85
N VAL A 446 -4.67 11.19 -18.05
CA VAL A 446 -4.22 11.68 -16.75
C VAL A 446 -5.22 11.30 -15.68
N SER A 447 -4.80 10.52 -14.69
CA SER A 447 -5.56 10.25 -13.48
C SER A 447 -5.16 11.21 -12.35
N ARG A 448 -6.05 11.44 -11.39
CA ARG A 448 -5.80 12.27 -10.19
C ARG A 448 -6.12 11.44 -8.94
N GLY A 449 -5.09 11.11 -8.17
CA GLY A 449 -5.23 10.45 -6.86
C GLY A 449 -5.44 11.45 -5.73
N MET A 450 -5.41 10.97 -4.48
CA MET A 450 -5.27 11.84 -3.30
C MET A 450 -3.94 12.60 -3.30
N ALA A 451 -2.90 12.02 -3.91
CA ALA A 451 -1.53 12.49 -3.81
C ALA A 451 -1.14 13.49 -4.91
N GLY A 452 -1.59 13.26 -6.15
CA GLY A 452 -1.22 14.09 -7.28
C GLY A 452 -1.85 13.61 -8.58
N PHE A 453 -1.28 14.07 -9.70
CA PHE A 453 -1.62 13.58 -11.04
C PHE A 453 -0.73 12.41 -11.44
N SER A 454 -1.18 11.61 -12.41
CA SER A 454 -0.38 10.52 -12.98
C SER A 454 -0.68 10.39 -14.47
N PHE A 455 0.38 10.41 -15.27
CA PHE A 455 0.31 10.21 -16.71
C PHE A 455 0.33 8.71 -17.00
N GLU A 456 -0.63 8.24 -17.79
CA GLU A 456 -0.82 6.83 -18.10
C GLU A 456 -1.23 6.67 -19.57
N ARG A 457 -1.08 5.47 -20.13
CA ARG A 457 -1.68 5.10 -21.42
C ARG A 457 -2.75 4.04 -21.21
N ILE A 458 -3.97 4.29 -21.67
CA ILE A 458 -5.03 3.29 -21.77
C ILE A 458 -4.68 2.38 -22.95
N VAL A 459 -4.43 1.11 -22.67
CA VAL A 459 -3.96 0.11 -23.65
C VAL A 459 -4.99 -1.02 -23.78
N PRO A 460 -5.35 -1.43 -25.01
CA PRO A 460 -6.16 -2.61 -25.22
C PRO A 460 -5.34 -3.90 -25.07
N PHE A 461 -5.97 -4.89 -24.45
CA PHE A 461 -5.49 -6.28 -24.35
C PHE A 461 -6.51 -7.19 -25.04
N THR A 462 -6.13 -8.42 -25.35
CA THR A 462 -7.03 -9.39 -25.99
C THR A 462 -7.95 -10.04 -24.96
N THR A 463 -7.41 -10.49 -23.83
CA THR A 463 -8.19 -11.12 -22.74
C THR A 463 -7.67 -10.79 -21.34
N LEU A 464 -8.56 -10.83 -20.35
CA LEU A 464 -8.22 -10.92 -18.93
C LEU A 464 -9.05 -12.05 -18.30
N THR A 465 -8.39 -12.97 -17.59
CA THR A 465 -9.05 -14.06 -16.87
C THR A 465 -8.86 -13.92 -15.36
N LEU A 466 -9.98 -13.87 -14.63
CA LEU A 466 -10.05 -13.89 -13.16
C LEU A 466 -10.89 -15.10 -12.74
N GLY A 467 -10.33 -15.98 -11.90
CA GLY A 467 -11.06 -17.16 -11.39
C GLY A 467 -11.64 -18.08 -12.46
N GLY A 468 -10.99 -18.19 -13.62
CA GLY A 468 -11.47 -18.98 -14.76
C GLY A 468 -12.48 -18.25 -15.67
N TYR A 469 -13.05 -17.13 -15.25
CA TYR A 469 -13.90 -16.28 -16.10
C TYR A 469 -13.05 -15.32 -16.92
N THR A 470 -13.27 -15.30 -18.24
CA THR A 470 -12.52 -14.45 -19.19
C THR A 470 -13.36 -13.28 -19.69
N LEU A 471 -12.80 -12.06 -19.63
CA LEU A 471 -13.30 -10.85 -20.27
C LEU A 471 -12.57 -10.62 -21.60
N ASP A 472 -13.34 -10.37 -22.66
CA ASP A 472 -12.83 -10.09 -24.01
C ASP A 472 -12.56 -8.60 -24.24
N ARG A 473 -11.41 -8.28 -24.84
CA ARG A 473 -10.95 -6.91 -25.14
C ARG A 473 -11.00 -5.94 -23.93
N PRO A 474 -10.40 -6.29 -22.78
CA PRO A 474 -10.31 -5.38 -21.65
C PRO A 474 -9.32 -4.23 -21.92
N LEU A 475 -9.61 -3.07 -21.34
CA LEU A 475 -8.70 -1.92 -21.30
C LEU A 475 -8.06 -1.83 -19.92
N LEU A 476 -6.73 -1.69 -19.89
CA LEU A 476 -5.96 -1.41 -18.67
C LEU A 476 -5.05 -0.21 -18.90
N THR A 477 -4.70 0.53 -17.85
CA THR A 477 -3.69 1.58 -17.94
C THR A 477 -2.27 1.05 -17.72
N VAL A 478 -1.32 1.64 -18.42
CA VAL A 478 0.12 1.37 -18.28
C VAL A 478 0.83 2.70 -17.97
N PRO A 479 1.54 2.83 -16.83
CA PRO A 479 2.37 4.00 -16.54
C PRO A 479 3.67 3.94 -17.37
N PRO A 480 3.93 4.90 -18.27
CA PRO A 480 5.10 4.88 -19.16
C PRO A 480 6.42 5.06 -18.39
N GLU A 481 6.38 5.74 -17.24
CA GLU A 481 7.52 6.07 -16.37
C GLU A 481 7.23 5.66 -14.92
N ALA A 482 8.27 5.62 -14.08
CA ALA A 482 8.14 5.41 -12.64
C ALA A 482 7.94 6.76 -11.93
N GLY A 483 6.75 6.98 -11.36
CA GLY A 483 6.44 8.16 -10.54
C GLY A 483 6.70 7.95 -9.04
N PRO A 484 6.41 8.96 -8.19
CA PRO A 484 6.56 8.87 -6.73
C PRO A 484 5.42 8.11 -6.00
N GLY A 485 4.76 7.13 -6.66
CA GLY A 485 3.52 6.50 -6.18
C GLY A 485 3.53 4.97 -6.05
N SER A 486 2.44 4.42 -5.51
CA SER A 486 2.25 2.99 -5.21
C SER A 486 2.33 2.04 -6.43
N THR A 487 2.11 2.56 -7.63
CA THR A 487 2.27 1.83 -8.91
C THR A 487 3.71 1.71 -9.39
N SER A 488 4.66 2.43 -8.79
CA SER A 488 6.01 2.59 -9.35
C SER A 488 7.05 1.64 -8.74
N VAL A 489 6.66 0.92 -7.69
CA VAL A 489 7.40 -0.16 -7.02
C VAL A 489 6.45 -1.34 -6.78
N GLY A 490 6.98 -2.51 -6.42
CA GLY A 490 6.15 -3.59 -5.87
C GLY A 490 6.36 -5.00 -6.42
N GLU A 491 5.82 -5.93 -5.64
CA GLU A 491 5.77 -7.37 -5.90
C GLU A 491 4.51 -7.79 -6.69
N LEU A 492 3.48 -6.94 -6.68
CA LEU A 492 2.25 -7.11 -7.45
C LEU A 492 2.44 -6.61 -8.89
N ALA A 493 1.67 -7.19 -9.81
CA ALA A 493 1.71 -6.83 -11.23
C ALA A 493 0.93 -5.54 -11.56
N GLY A 494 -0.04 -5.18 -10.72
CA GLY A 494 -0.99 -4.13 -11.04
C GLY A 494 -2.13 -4.00 -10.03
N ILE A 495 -3.07 -3.11 -10.35
CA ILE A 495 -4.33 -2.92 -9.64
C ILE A 495 -5.48 -3.43 -10.54
N LEU A 496 -6.37 -4.24 -9.98
CA LEU A 496 -7.61 -4.66 -10.61
C LEU A 496 -8.75 -3.81 -10.04
N GLY A 497 -9.16 -2.80 -10.80
CA GLY A 497 -10.08 -1.75 -10.38
C GLY A 497 -11.44 -1.78 -11.08
N ASN A 498 -12.32 -0.85 -10.70
CA ASN A 498 -13.74 -0.84 -11.05
C ASN A 498 -14.06 -0.78 -12.56
N SER A 499 -13.11 -0.44 -13.44
CA SER A 499 -13.32 -0.57 -14.89
C SER A 499 -13.54 -2.02 -15.35
N LEU A 500 -13.03 -3.01 -14.59
CA LEU A 500 -13.16 -4.44 -14.88
C LEU A 500 -13.87 -5.20 -13.76
N LEU A 501 -13.75 -4.79 -12.49
CA LEU A 501 -14.53 -5.40 -11.39
C LEU A 501 -16.06 -5.28 -11.62
N ARG A 502 -16.53 -4.24 -12.32
CA ARG A 502 -17.95 -4.00 -12.67
C ARG A 502 -18.63 -5.09 -13.53
N HIS A 503 -17.87 -6.05 -14.04
CA HIS A 503 -18.38 -7.23 -14.77
C HIS A 503 -18.79 -8.38 -13.83
N PHE A 504 -18.39 -8.35 -12.56
CA PHE A 504 -18.53 -9.46 -11.62
C PHE A 504 -19.60 -9.20 -10.55
N VAL A 505 -19.95 -10.26 -9.83
CA VAL A 505 -20.33 -10.17 -8.41
C VAL A 505 -19.13 -10.67 -7.61
N LEU A 506 -18.78 -9.96 -6.55
CA LEU A 506 -17.60 -10.25 -5.73
C LEU A 506 -18.02 -10.48 -4.28
N TYR A 507 -17.32 -11.36 -3.57
CA TYR A 507 -17.35 -11.45 -2.10
C TYR A 507 -15.93 -11.32 -1.57
N LEU A 508 -15.70 -10.35 -0.69
CA LEU A 508 -14.44 -10.08 -0.02
C LEU A 508 -14.51 -10.63 1.40
N ASP A 509 -13.93 -11.81 1.65
CA ASP A 509 -13.97 -12.52 2.93
C ASP A 509 -12.62 -12.33 3.64
N TYR A 510 -12.52 -11.24 4.41
CA TYR A 510 -11.29 -10.84 5.09
C TYR A 510 -10.79 -11.86 6.11
N PRO A 511 -11.62 -12.46 6.99
CA PRO A 511 -11.12 -13.42 7.99
C PRO A 511 -10.55 -14.71 7.40
N LYS A 512 -11.03 -15.16 6.23
CA LYS A 512 -10.45 -16.32 5.51
C LYS A 512 -9.38 -15.91 4.48
N GLN A 513 -9.29 -14.61 4.16
CA GLN A 513 -8.47 -14.05 3.09
C GLN A 513 -8.69 -14.75 1.75
N GLN A 514 -9.96 -14.74 1.33
CA GLN A 514 -10.41 -15.29 0.06
C GLN A 514 -11.29 -14.28 -0.67
N VAL A 515 -11.23 -14.29 -1.99
CA VAL A 515 -12.16 -13.54 -2.85
C VAL A 515 -13.00 -14.56 -3.61
N ILE A 516 -14.32 -14.45 -3.51
CA ILE A 516 -15.25 -15.29 -4.26
C ILE A 516 -15.77 -14.48 -5.44
N VAL A 517 -15.67 -15.07 -6.64
CA VAL A 517 -15.97 -14.40 -7.91
C VAL A 517 -17.12 -15.11 -8.60
N GLU A 518 -18.12 -14.34 -9.02
CA GLU A 518 -19.26 -14.78 -9.83
C GLU A 518 -19.35 -13.92 -11.10
N LYS A 519 -19.87 -14.46 -12.21
CA LYS A 519 -20.31 -13.62 -13.33
C LYS A 519 -21.43 -12.68 -12.85
N GLY A 520 -21.23 -11.37 -12.96
CA GLY A 520 -22.30 -10.40 -12.75
C GLY A 520 -23.28 -10.37 -13.93
N ALA A 521 -24.48 -9.81 -13.75
CA ALA A 521 -25.44 -9.68 -14.86
C ALA A 521 -24.98 -8.70 -15.97
N ASN A 522 -23.87 -7.96 -15.75
CA ASN A 522 -23.16 -7.18 -16.76
C ASN A 522 -21.87 -7.86 -17.26
N PHE A 523 -21.64 -9.17 -17.02
CA PHE A 523 -20.34 -9.80 -17.32
C PHE A 523 -19.93 -9.66 -18.78
N ASP A 524 -20.80 -10.08 -19.71
CA ASP A 524 -20.54 -10.02 -21.16
C ASP A 524 -20.86 -8.62 -21.75
N ARG A 525 -21.13 -7.60 -20.92
CA ARG A 525 -21.52 -6.25 -21.34
C ARG A 525 -20.30 -5.41 -21.72
N ARG A 526 -20.36 -4.81 -22.91
CA ARG A 526 -19.47 -3.69 -23.29
C ARG A 526 -19.94 -2.40 -22.62
N PHE A 527 -19.04 -1.76 -21.89
CA PHE A 527 -19.26 -0.44 -21.31
C PHE A 527 -18.76 0.64 -22.27
N ALA A 528 -19.45 1.78 -22.30
CA ALA A 528 -19.10 2.89 -23.19
C ALA A 528 -17.92 3.68 -22.60
N GLU A 529 -16.79 3.63 -23.29
CA GLU A 529 -15.60 4.45 -22.99
C GLU A 529 -15.62 5.73 -23.83
N ASP A 530 -14.72 6.66 -23.49
CA ASP A 530 -14.56 7.95 -24.18
C ASP A 530 -14.14 7.77 -25.65
N LYS A 531 -14.64 8.68 -26.50
CA LYS A 531 -14.41 8.74 -27.95
C LYS A 531 -13.95 10.12 -28.44
N SER A 532 -13.61 11.00 -27.50
CA SER A 532 -13.13 12.35 -27.77
C SER A 532 -11.62 12.49 -27.62
N GLY A 533 -11.03 11.78 -26.65
CA GLY A 533 -9.66 11.98 -26.19
C GLY A 533 -9.46 13.16 -25.25
N MET A 534 -10.53 13.82 -24.77
CA MET A 534 -10.43 14.88 -23.75
C MET A 534 -10.91 14.41 -22.37
N LEU A 535 -10.28 14.92 -21.32
CA LEU A 535 -10.78 14.79 -19.95
C LEU A 535 -11.44 16.12 -19.52
N VAL A 536 -12.73 16.08 -19.23
CA VAL A 536 -13.47 17.23 -18.66
C VAL A 536 -13.45 17.15 -17.15
N GLY A 537 -12.76 18.09 -16.50
CA GLY A 537 -12.74 18.29 -15.06
C GLY A 537 -13.49 19.57 -14.66
N LEU A 538 -13.18 20.08 -13.48
CA LEU A 538 -13.67 21.37 -12.96
C LEU A 538 -12.51 22.36 -12.92
N ALA A 539 -12.76 23.61 -13.28
CA ALA A 539 -11.91 24.74 -12.92
C ALA A 539 -12.06 25.09 -11.42
N GLU A 540 -11.17 25.91 -10.88
CA GLU A 540 -11.29 26.44 -9.50
C GLU A 540 -12.59 27.25 -9.28
N SER A 541 -13.18 27.80 -10.35
CA SER A 541 -14.50 28.46 -10.34
C SER A 541 -15.69 27.50 -10.25
N GLY A 542 -15.46 26.18 -10.26
CA GLY A 542 -16.51 25.16 -10.32
C GLY A 542 -17.14 24.98 -11.72
N GLN A 543 -16.68 25.70 -12.74
CA GLN A 543 -17.14 25.49 -14.12
C GLN A 543 -16.50 24.25 -14.77
N PRO A 544 -17.21 23.52 -15.65
CA PRO A 544 -16.61 22.47 -16.47
C PRO A 544 -15.44 22.97 -17.33
N MET A 545 -14.34 22.24 -17.36
CA MET A 545 -13.10 22.64 -18.04
C MET A 545 -12.36 21.45 -18.62
N VAL A 546 -11.84 21.59 -19.84
CA VAL A 546 -10.91 20.61 -20.42
C VAL A 546 -9.62 20.58 -19.61
N SER A 547 -9.36 19.48 -18.94
CA SER A 547 -8.20 19.28 -18.05
C SER A 547 -7.03 18.60 -18.76
N PHE A 548 -7.30 17.81 -19.80
CA PHE A 548 -6.30 17.13 -20.63
C PHE A 548 -6.88 16.84 -22.02
N VAL A 549 -6.02 16.76 -23.03
CA VAL A 549 -6.34 16.35 -24.40
C VAL A 549 -5.23 15.44 -24.90
N ALA A 550 -5.57 14.21 -25.28
CA ALA A 550 -4.63 13.21 -25.78
C ALA A 550 -4.26 13.49 -27.25
N ILE A 551 -2.98 13.35 -27.60
CA ILE A 551 -2.49 13.54 -28.98
C ILE A 551 -3.11 12.47 -29.90
N GLY A 552 -3.45 12.85 -31.14
CA GLY A 552 -3.99 11.92 -32.14
C GLY A 552 -5.43 11.49 -31.88
N THR A 553 -6.23 12.34 -31.23
CA THR A 553 -7.66 12.10 -30.92
C THR A 553 -8.56 13.19 -31.50
N PRO A 554 -9.88 12.98 -31.64
CA PRO A 554 -10.79 13.98 -32.19
C PRO A 554 -10.77 15.34 -31.46
N ALA A 555 -10.51 15.37 -30.16
CA ALA A 555 -10.38 16.61 -29.41
C ALA A 555 -9.10 17.38 -29.77
N ALA A 556 -7.98 16.69 -29.98
CA ALA A 556 -6.75 17.31 -30.48
C ALA A 556 -6.92 17.81 -31.93
N GLU A 557 -7.58 17.03 -32.78
CA GLU A 557 -7.85 17.38 -34.19
C GLU A 557 -8.85 18.52 -34.35
N ALA A 558 -9.84 18.61 -33.47
CA ALA A 558 -10.74 19.76 -33.36
C ALA A 558 -10.06 21.00 -32.73
N GLY A 559 -8.86 20.85 -32.15
CA GLY A 559 -8.07 21.94 -31.59
C GLY A 559 -8.47 22.39 -30.19
N PHE A 560 -9.06 21.50 -29.37
CA PHE A 560 -9.19 21.73 -27.92
C PHE A 560 -7.83 21.72 -27.23
N ILE A 561 -7.70 22.47 -26.12
CA ILE A 561 -6.51 22.45 -25.26
C ILE A 561 -6.92 22.35 -23.78
N ALA A 562 -5.99 21.92 -22.94
CA ALA A 562 -6.16 22.03 -21.50
C ALA A 562 -6.31 23.51 -21.08
N GLY A 563 -7.28 23.80 -20.23
CA GLY A 563 -7.65 25.16 -19.82
C GLY A 563 -8.85 25.77 -20.57
N ASP A 564 -9.35 25.13 -21.63
CA ASP A 564 -10.62 25.53 -22.26
C ASP A 564 -11.78 25.36 -21.28
N ARG A 565 -12.42 26.46 -20.86
CA ARG A 565 -13.66 26.43 -20.06
C ARG A 565 -14.83 26.11 -20.96
N ILE A 566 -15.65 25.12 -20.63
CA ILE A 566 -16.82 24.74 -21.44
C ILE A 566 -18.00 25.57 -20.96
N GLU A 567 -18.52 26.42 -21.86
CA GLU A 567 -19.63 27.34 -21.58
C GLU A 567 -20.96 26.78 -22.09
N ALA A 568 -20.95 26.03 -23.21
CA ALA A 568 -22.13 25.35 -23.74
C ALA A 568 -21.79 24.13 -24.60
N VAL A 569 -22.75 23.22 -24.80
CA VAL A 569 -22.68 22.14 -25.79
C VAL A 569 -23.98 22.13 -26.61
N ASP A 570 -23.86 22.19 -27.94
CA ASP A 570 -24.97 22.36 -28.90
C ASP A 570 -25.93 23.52 -28.56
N GLY A 571 -25.41 24.56 -27.91
CA GLY A 571 -26.16 25.76 -27.51
C GLY A 571 -26.90 25.64 -26.17
N ARG A 572 -26.84 24.50 -25.48
CA ARG A 572 -27.28 24.35 -24.08
C ARG A 572 -26.13 24.74 -23.15
N ASP A 573 -26.40 25.58 -22.15
CA ASP A 573 -25.41 26.07 -21.20
C ASP A 573 -24.78 24.92 -20.39
N ALA A 574 -23.48 25.02 -20.07
CA ALA A 574 -22.78 24.04 -19.26
C ALA A 574 -23.38 23.89 -17.84
N ALA A 575 -23.94 24.97 -17.28
CA ALA A 575 -24.66 24.94 -16.01
C ALA A 575 -25.95 24.11 -16.09
N ASP A 576 -26.67 24.13 -17.23
CA ASP A 576 -27.90 23.35 -17.42
C ASP A 576 -27.65 21.84 -17.39
N TYR A 577 -26.41 21.38 -17.63
CA TYR A 577 -26.07 19.96 -17.47
C TYR A 577 -26.00 19.52 -16.01
N GLY A 578 -25.94 20.45 -15.05
CA GLY A 578 -25.95 20.16 -13.60
C GLY A 578 -24.66 19.56 -13.05
N GLY A 579 -23.60 19.45 -13.86
CA GLY A 579 -22.34 18.82 -13.48
C GLY A 579 -21.45 18.46 -14.66
N VAL A 580 -20.28 17.88 -14.37
CA VAL A 580 -19.33 17.37 -15.37
C VAL A 580 -19.66 15.95 -15.82
N VAL A 581 -20.28 15.13 -14.97
CA VAL A 581 -20.61 13.73 -15.31
C VAL A 581 -21.58 13.64 -16.50
N PRO A 582 -22.63 14.48 -16.63
CA PRO A 582 -23.49 14.49 -17.81
C PRO A 582 -22.78 14.96 -19.09
N ILE A 583 -21.82 15.89 -19.00
CA ILE A 583 -21.00 16.32 -20.14
C ILE A 583 -20.05 15.18 -20.57
N ARG A 584 -19.37 14.52 -19.62
CA ARG A 584 -18.54 13.33 -19.89
C ARG A 584 -19.34 12.18 -20.52
N LYS A 585 -20.65 12.07 -20.24
CA LYS A 585 -21.51 11.07 -20.88
C LYS A 585 -21.66 11.33 -22.38
N LEU A 586 -21.77 12.59 -22.82
CA LEU A 586 -21.83 12.94 -24.25
C LEU A 586 -20.62 12.38 -25.01
N LEU A 587 -19.43 12.55 -24.44
CA LEU A 587 -18.15 12.08 -25.01
C LEU A 587 -18.05 10.54 -25.13
N ARG A 588 -18.97 9.80 -24.50
CA ARG A 588 -19.06 8.33 -24.53
C ARG A 588 -20.15 7.80 -25.46
N GLU A 589 -20.92 8.66 -26.13
CA GLU A 589 -21.93 8.25 -27.11
C GLU A 589 -21.29 7.61 -28.36
N LYS A 590 -22.08 7.33 -29.40
CA LYS A 590 -21.64 6.59 -30.59
C LYS A 590 -20.55 7.33 -31.39
N ALA A 591 -19.67 6.56 -32.05
CA ALA A 591 -18.82 7.11 -33.09
C ALA A 591 -19.66 7.72 -34.23
N GLY A 592 -19.18 8.81 -34.84
CA GLY A 592 -19.90 9.64 -35.79
C GLY A 592 -20.90 10.63 -35.16
N THR A 593 -21.15 10.56 -33.85
CA THR A 593 -21.91 11.62 -33.14
C THR A 593 -21.10 12.91 -33.15
N ARG A 594 -21.74 14.01 -33.55
CA ARG A 594 -21.16 15.35 -33.61
C ARG A 594 -21.73 16.24 -32.53
N TYR A 595 -20.87 17.08 -31.95
CA TYR A 595 -21.21 18.11 -30.98
C TYR A 595 -20.52 19.43 -31.34
N ARG A 596 -21.13 20.57 -30.99
CA ARG A 596 -20.50 21.89 -31.03
C ARG A 596 -20.31 22.39 -29.61
N PHE A 597 -19.07 22.42 -29.14
CA PHE A 597 -18.73 23.00 -27.84
C PHE A 597 -18.51 24.50 -28.01
N THR A 598 -19.19 25.31 -27.21
CA THR A 598 -18.78 26.70 -26.98
C THR A 598 -17.80 26.68 -25.82
N VAL A 599 -16.55 27.05 -26.09
CA VAL A 599 -15.50 27.12 -25.06
C VAL A 599 -14.95 28.53 -24.93
N ARG A 600 -14.56 28.92 -23.71
CA ARG A 600 -13.78 30.13 -23.48
C ARG A 600 -12.31 29.78 -23.25
N ARG A 601 -11.47 30.24 -24.18
CA ARG A 601 -10.02 30.11 -24.17
C ARG A 601 -9.42 31.46 -23.79
N GLN A 602 -8.89 31.56 -22.57
CA GLN A 602 -8.53 32.85 -21.96
C GLN A 602 -9.76 33.79 -21.96
N GLU A 603 -9.74 34.86 -22.78
CA GLU A 603 -10.86 35.79 -22.97
C GLU A 603 -11.63 35.59 -24.29
N GLN A 604 -11.17 34.69 -25.17
CA GLN A 604 -11.81 34.42 -26.45
C GLN A 604 -12.89 33.34 -26.32
N LEU A 605 -14.08 33.60 -26.87
CA LEU A 605 -15.15 32.61 -27.00
C LEU A 605 -15.05 31.94 -28.37
N LEU A 606 -14.92 30.62 -28.39
CA LEU A 606 -14.72 29.79 -29.58
C LEU A 606 -15.85 28.77 -29.70
N THR A 607 -16.31 28.50 -30.93
CA THR A 607 -17.18 27.34 -31.22
C THR A 607 -16.35 26.25 -31.87
N VAL A 608 -16.16 25.14 -31.16
CA VAL A 608 -15.31 24.03 -31.56
C VAL A 608 -16.19 22.81 -31.89
N PRO A 609 -16.31 22.41 -33.17
CA PRO A 609 -17.01 21.20 -33.56
C PRO A 609 -16.14 19.97 -33.31
N ILE A 610 -16.72 18.90 -32.79
CA ILE A 610 -16.07 17.59 -32.62
C ILE A 610 -16.95 16.47 -33.19
N GLU A 611 -16.32 15.46 -33.76
CA GLU A 611 -16.95 14.19 -34.16
C GLU A 611 -16.28 13.05 -33.38
N LEU A 612 -17.07 12.28 -32.63
CA LEU A 612 -16.54 11.18 -31.82
C LEU A 612 -16.09 10.00 -32.69
N ARG A 613 -15.01 9.32 -32.31
CA ARG A 613 -14.59 8.04 -32.92
C ARG A 613 -14.15 7.02 -31.88
N ASP A 614 -14.37 5.74 -32.17
CA ASP A 614 -13.82 4.67 -31.34
C ASP A 614 -12.28 4.74 -31.34
N LEU A 615 -11.69 4.64 -30.15
CA LEU A 615 -10.24 4.83 -29.94
C LEU A 615 -9.48 3.51 -29.68
N PHE A 616 -10.17 2.37 -29.69
CA PHE A 616 -9.68 1.03 -29.30
C PHE A 616 -10.38 -0.09 -30.09
#